data_AF-A0A7C8J4G2-F1
#
_entry.id   AF-A0A7C8J4G2-F1
#
_cell.length_a   1.000
_cell.length_b   1.000
_cell.length_c   1.000
_cell.angle_alpha   90.00
_cell.angle_beta   90.00
_cell.angle_gamma   90.00
#
_symmetry.space_group_name_H-M   'P 1'
#
loop_
_entity.id
_entity.type
_entity.pdbx_description
1 polymer ?
#
loop_
_entity_poly.entity_id
_entity_poly.type
_entity_poly.pdbx_seq_one_letter_code
_entity_poly.pdbx_strand_id
1 'polypeptide(L)'
;MIINIVSEYVKQGLPVVLAGDFNSEVTQEAYKRLAEEDSGVVDVKNYVGWAETYGERNTYTGFGYEGESEKGENSEGETSVAKKDWKVTGYAVMPNKFKDIGVFVSDHRAVVADLELQ
;
A
#
# COMPACT_ATOMS: atom_id res chain seq x y z
N MET A 1 -13.13 10.14 9.26
CA MET A 1 -13.99 9.04 8.75
C MET A 1 -13.28 7.69 8.88
N ILE A 2 -12.16 7.41 8.20
CA ILE A 2 -11.40 6.16 8.41
C ILE A 2 -10.51 6.18 9.67
N ILE A 3 -9.83 7.30 9.94
CA ILE A 3 -8.94 7.46 11.11
C ILE A 3 -9.69 7.29 12.43
N ASN A 4 -10.96 7.71 12.50
CA ASN A 4 -11.79 7.50 13.69
C ASN A 4 -12.03 6.00 13.94
N ILE A 5 -12.28 5.23 12.89
CA ILE A 5 -12.49 3.78 12.97
C ILE A 5 -11.19 3.09 13.42
N VAL A 6 -10.05 3.46 12.82
CA VAL A 6 -8.73 2.98 13.28
C VAL A 6 -8.54 3.29 14.77
N SER A 7 -8.80 4.53 15.17
CA SER A 7 -8.64 4.96 16.56
C SER A 7 -9.55 4.17 17.52
N GLU A 8 -10.78 3.88 17.13
CA GLU A 8 -11.72 3.08 17.93
C GLU A 8 -11.24 1.65 18.15
N TYR A 9 -10.70 1.00 17.12
CA TYR A 9 -10.15 -0.36 17.24
C TYR A 9 -8.83 -0.39 18.01
N VAL A 10 -7.95 0.58 17.78
CA VAL A 10 -6.69 0.72 18.54
C VAL A 10 -6.96 0.97 20.02
N LYS A 11 -7.97 1.78 20.37
CA LYS A 11 -8.39 1.99 21.77
C LYS A 11 -8.93 0.72 22.44
N GLN A 12 -9.46 -0.22 21.66
CA GLN A 12 -9.88 -1.54 22.15
C GLN A 12 -8.73 -2.53 22.27
N GLY A 13 -7.50 -2.14 21.90
CA GLY A 13 -6.33 -3.01 21.89
C GLY A 13 -6.33 -4.02 20.75
N LEU A 14 -7.06 -3.73 19.66
CA LEU A 14 -7.10 -4.59 18.48
C LEU A 14 -6.05 -4.17 17.45
N PRO A 15 -5.28 -5.12 16.89
CA PRO A 15 -4.35 -4.82 15.82
C PRO A 15 -5.13 -4.51 14.53
N VAL A 16 -4.72 -3.45 13.82
CA VAL A 16 -5.42 -2.97 12.62
C VAL A 16 -4.49 -3.01 11.40
N VAL A 17 -5.04 -3.48 10.28
CA VAL A 17 -4.46 -3.34 8.94
C VAL A 17 -5.48 -2.59 8.09
N LEU A 18 -5.03 -1.54 7.41
CA LEU A 18 -5.82 -0.75 6.48
C LEU A 18 -5.25 -0.93 5.07
N ALA A 19 -5.93 -1.69 4.23
CA ALA A 19 -5.50 -1.95 2.86
C ALA A 19 -6.63 -1.67 1.87
N GLY A 20 -6.26 -1.37 0.63
CA GLY A 20 -7.17 -1.12 -0.47
C GLY A 20 -6.64 -0.03 -1.40
N ASP A 21 -7.36 0.20 -2.49
CA ASP A 21 -7.07 1.32 -3.39
C ASP A 21 -7.59 2.64 -2.77
N PHE A 22 -6.68 3.55 -2.45
CA PHE A 22 -7.01 4.84 -1.85
C PHE A 22 -7.27 5.95 -2.89
N ASN A 23 -7.08 5.69 -4.18
CA ASN A 23 -7.21 6.66 -5.28
C ASN A 23 -6.49 7.98 -4.99
N SER A 24 -5.34 7.90 -4.32
CA SER A 24 -4.57 9.07 -3.92
C SER A 24 -3.07 8.81 -3.96
N GLU A 25 -2.36 9.68 -4.67
CA GLU A 25 -0.90 9.69 -4.70
C GLU A 25 -0.31 10.17 -3.38
N VAL A 26 0.95 9.79 -3.12
CA VAL A 26 1.67 10.18 -1.89
C VAL A 26 1.80 11.70 -1.69
N THR A 27 1.65 12.48 -2.76
CA THR A 27 1.74 13.94 -2.77
C THR A 27 0.41 14.64 -2.42
N GLN A 28 -0.70 13.91 -2.45
CA GLN A 28 -2.05 14.45 -2.28
C GLN A 28 -2.51 14.45 -0.82
N GLU A 29 -3.55 15.25 -0.54
CA GLU A 29 -4.02 15.54 0.83
C GLU A 29 -4.47 14.29 1.59
N ALA A 30 -5.23 13.41 0.93
CA ALA A 30 -5.79 12.22 1.59
C ALA A 30 -4.69 11.28 2.08
N TYR A 31 -3.68 11.02 1.25
CA TYR A 31 -2.50 10.25 1.67
C TYR A 31 -1.74 10.95 2.79
N LYS A 32 -1.43 12.25 2.63
CA LYS A 32 -0.70 13.02 3.65
C LYS A 32 -1.39 12.97 5.00
N ARG A 33 -2.73 13.08 5.03
CA ARG A 33 -3.51 12.96 6.26
C ARG A 33 -3.40 11.59 6.92
N LEU A 34 -3.35 10.51 6.15
CA LEU A 34 -3.12 9.15 6.67
C LEU A 34 -1.68 8.92 7.14
N ALA A 35 -0.71 9.62 6.56
CA ALA A 35 0.70 9.52 6.93
C ALA A 35 1.09 10.36 8.17
N GLU A 36 0.19 11.20 8.69
CA GLU A 36 0.41 11.97 9.92
C GLU A 36 0.54 11.06 11.15
N GLU A 37 1.36 11.46 12.13
CA GLU A 37 1.62 10.65 13.33
C GLU A 37 0.37 10.34 14.16
N ASP A 38 -0.65 11.19 14.08
CA ASP A 38 -1.91 11.07 14.82
C ASP A 38 -2.95 10.16 14.14
N SER A 39 -2.68 9.68 12.92
CA SER A 39 -3.64 8.89 12.13
C SER A 39 -3.88 7.48 12.70
N GLY A 40 -2.94 6.98 13.52
CA GLY A 40 -2.95 5.63 14.06
C GLY A 40 -2.48 4.55 13.09
N VAL A 41 -2.19 4.89 11.83
CA VAL A 41 -1.61 3.98 10.83
C VAL A 41 -0.33 4.54 10.23
N VAL A 42 0.45 3.67 9.60
CA VAL A 42 1.67 4.00 8.88
C VAL A 42 1.71 3.24 7.57
N ASP A 43 2.33 3.82 6.55
CA ASP A 43 2.59 3.13 5.28
C ASP A 43 3.66 2.04 5.48
N VAL A 44 3.29 0.79 5.21
CA VAL A 44 4.14 -0.40 5.38
C VAL A 44 5.43 -0.32 4.56
N LYS A 45 5.40 0.34 3.40
CA LYS A 45 6.56 0.48 2.51
C LYS A 45 7.72 1.19 3.21
N ASN A 46 7.43 2.07 4.17
CA ASN A 46 8.45 2.83 4.91
C ASN A 46 9.05 2.06 6.11
N TYR A 47 8.59 0.83 6.37
CA TYR A 47 9.01 0.02 7.53
C TYR A 47 9.80 -1.23 7.14
N VAL A 48 10.09 -1.40 5.85
CA VAL A 48 10.99 -2.43 5.34
C VAL A 48 12.25 -1.79 4.79
N GLY A 49 13.38 -2.49 4.91
CA GLY A 49 14.58 -2.09 4.21
C GLY A 49 14.44 -2.30 2.70
N TRP A 50 15.36 -1.70 1.95
CA TRP A 50 15.42 -1.87 0.51
C TRP A 50 15.63 -3.33 0.08
N ALA A 51 16.36 -4.12 0.90
CA ALA A 51 16.66 -5.52 0.59
C ALA A 51 15.42 -6.42 0.71
N GLU A 52 14.42 -5.97 1.46
CA GLU A 52 13.16 -6.65 1.76
C GLU A 52 11.99 -6.10 0.90
N THR A 53 12.31 -5.23 -0.07
CA THR A 53 11.36 -4.68 -1.05
C THR A 53 11.52 -5.40 -2.40
N TYR A 54 10.42 -5.91 -2.95
CA TYR A 54 10.44 -6.69 -4.20
C TYR A 54 9.41 -6.20 -5.24
N GLY A 55 9.65 -6.55 -6.50
CA GLY A 55 8.69 -6.35 -7.59
C GLY A 55 8.71 -4.94 -8.20
N GLU A 56 7.55 -4.48 -8.63
CA GLU A 56 7.36 -3.24 -9.38
C GLU A 56 7.28 -2.01 -8.45
N ARG A 57 7.32 -0.79 -9.00
CA ARG A 57 7.23 0.45 -8.20
C ARG A 57 5.83 1.06 -8.16
N ASN A 58 5.06 0.95 -9.24
CA ASN A 58 3.70 1.49 -9.37
C ASN A 58 2.65 0.40 -9.17
N THR A 59 1.52 0.73 -8.54
CA THR A 59 0.42 -0.23 -8.34
C THR A 59 -0.61 -0.16 -9.46
N TYR A 60 -0.84 0.98 -10.09
CA TYR A 60 -1.78 1.11 -11.23
C TYR A 60 -1.09 0.99 -12.61
N THR A 61 -1.77 0.32 -13.54
CA THR A 61 -1.30 0.12 -14.93
C THR A 61 -2.32 0.47 -16.00
N GLY A 62 -3.60 0.60 -15.68
CA GLY A 62 -4.67 0.83 -16.67
C GLY A 62 -4.67 -0.19 -17.82
N PHE A 63 -4.30 -1.44 -17.55
CA PHE A 63 -4.10 -2.52 -18.54
C PHE A 63 -3.08 -2.17 -19.66
N GLY A 64 -2.22 -1.18 -19.44
CA GLY A 64 -1.25 -0.68 -20.44
C GLY A 64 -1.86 0.16 -21.56
N TYR A 65 -3.13 0.58 -21.46
CA TYR A 65 -3.82 1.36 -22.49
C TYR A 65 -3.64 2.87 -22.39
N GLU A 66 -3.22 3.38 -21.23
CA GLU A 66 -3.30 4.83 -21.00
C GLU A 66 -2.18 5.64 -21.67
N GLY A 67 -1.13 5.02 -22.23
CA GLY A 67 -0.02 5.75 -22.85
C GLY A 67 0.74 6.68 -21.89
N GLU A 68 0.26 6.80 -20.65
CA GLU A 68 0.94 7.39 -19.52
C GLU A 68 2.19 6.54 -19.27
N SER A 69 3.35 7.20 -19.25
CA SER A 69 4.50 6.67 -18.53
C SER A 69 3.97 6.22 -17.19
N GLU A 70 4.14 4.93 -16.85
CA GLU A 70 3.77 4.33 -15.56
C GLU A 70 3.70 5.43 -14.51
N LYS A 71 2.50 5.87 -14.07
CA LYS A 71 2.33 7.07 -13.24
C LYS A 71 3.44 7.07 -12.19
N GLY A 72 4.43 7.96 -12.38
CA GLY A 72 5.81 7.70 -11.97
C GLY A 72 5.94 7.41 -10.48
N GLU A 73 6.63 6.33 -10.11
CA GLU A 73 7.21 5.96 -8.79
C GLU A 73 6.38 6.15 -7.49
N ASN A 74 5.20 6.76 -7.56
CA ASN A 74 4.45 7.39 -6.48
C ASN A 74 2.93 7.14 -6.56
N SER A 75 2.50 6.32 -7.53
CA SER A 75 1.10 5.97 -7.71
C SER A 75 0.67 4.96 -6.64
N GLU A 76 -0.23 5.45 -5.80
CA GLU A 76 -1.19 4.74 -4.96
C GLU A 76 -0.59 3.94 -3.79
N GLY A 77 -0.66 4.53 -2.59
CA GLY A 77 -0.40 3.83 -1.34
C GLY A 77 -1.57 2.90 -1.04
N GLU A 78 -1.41 1.60 -1.28
CA GLU A 78 -2.51 0.63 -1.13
C GLU A 78 -2.49 -0.14 0.20
N THR A 79 -1.49 0.06 1.06
CA THR A 79 -1.41 -0.64 2.35
C THR A 79 -0.82 0.24 3.45
N SER A 80 -1.55 0.37 4.55
CA SER A 80 -1.11 0.99 5.79
C SER A 80 -1.41 0.05 6.96
N VAL A 81 -0.54 0.01 7.97
CA VAL A 81 -0.71 -0.83 9.18
C VAL A 81 -0.73 0.04 10.43
N ALA A 82 -1.41 -0.41 11.48
CA ALA A 82 -1.30 0.26 12.78
C ALA A 82 0.10 0.08 13.38
N LYS A 83 0.74 1.20 13.72
CA LYS A 83 2.18 1.33 14.01
C LYS A 83 2.73 0.43 15.13
N LYS A 84 1.92 0.01 16.09
CA LYS A 84 2.40 -0.53 17.38
C LYS A 84 2.49 -2.05 17.44
N ASP A 85 1.62 -2.75 16.72
CA ASP A 85 1.39 -4.18 16.95
C ASP A 85 2.00 -5.07 15.85
N TRP A 86 2.51 -4.47 14.77
CA TRP A 86 3.00 -5.20 13.61
C TRP A 86 4.48 -4.97 13.38
N LYS A 87 5.20 -6.08 13.17
CA LYS A 87 6.52 -6.06 12.54
C LYS A 87 6.36 -6.38 11.06
N VAL A 88 6.84 -5.47 10.20
CA VAL A 88 6.84 -5.66 8.75
C VAL A 88 8.15 -6.34 8.35
N THR A 89 8.06 -7.44 7.62
CA THR A 89 9.23 -8.27 7.23
C THR A 89 9.44 -8.37 5.72
N GLY A 90 8.49 -7.89 4.93
CA GLY A 90 8.55 -7.87 3.48
C GLY A 90 7.48 -6.96 2.89
N TYR A 91 7.78 -6.39 1.72
CA TYR A 91 6.85 -5.61 0.91
C TYR A 91 7.10 -5.90 -0.57
N ALA A 92 6.05 -6.15 -1.33
CA ALA A 92 6.16 -6.37 -2.76
C ALA A 92 4.98 -5.81 -3.55
N VAL A 93 5.27 -5.29 -4.75
CA VAL A 93 4.25 -4.97 -5.76
C VAL A 93 4.36 -5.99 -6.89
N MET A 94 3.38 -6.87 -7.02
CA MET A 94 3.46 -8.03 -7.91
C MET A 94 3.20 -7.64 -9.37
N PRO A 95 3.95 -8.20 -10.34
CA PRO A 95 3.63 -8.00 -11.75
C PRO A 95 2.23 -8.57 -12.04
N ASN A 96 1.42 -7.82 -12.79
CA ASN A 96 0.02 -8.18 -13.09
C ASN A 96 -0.21 -8.66 -14.53
N LYS A 97 0.84 -8.85 -15.33
CA LYS A 97 0.75 -9.28 -16.74
C LYS A 97 1.43 -10.62 -16.98
N PHE A 98 0.69 -11.58 -17.52
CA PHE A 98 1.25 -12.80 -18.10
C PHE A 98 1.99 -12.44 -19.39
N LYS A 99 3.33 -12.39 -19.32
CA LYS A 99 4.19 -11.83 -20.39
C LYS A 99 4.11 -12.63 -21.71
N ASP A 100 3.88 -13.92 -21.62
CA ASP A 100 3.78 -14.89 -22.71
C ASP A 100 2.52 -14.71 -23.57
N ILE A 101 1.38 -14.43 -22.95
CA ILE A 101 0.09 -14.27 -23.65
C ILE A 101 -0.41 -12.82 -23.67
N GLY A 102 0.24 -11.92 -22.94
CA GLY A 102 -0.09 -10.50 -22.88
C GLY A 102 -1.32 -10.14 -22.04
N VAL A 103 -1.90 -11.09 -21.30
CA VAL A 103 -3.13 -10.89 -20.51
C VAL A 103 -2.80 -10.31 -19.14
N PHE A 104 -3.57 -9.31 -18.73
CA PHE A 104 -3.50 -8.73 -17.39
C PHE A 104 -4.49 -9.41 -16.43
N VAL A 105 -4.08 -9.60 -15.18
CA VAL A 105 -4.92 -10.12 -14.10
C VAL A 105 -5.88 -9.04 -13.57
N SER A 106 -5.42 -7.80 -13.56
CA SER A 106 -6.14 -6.59 -13.10
C SER A 106 -5.44 -5.36 -13.72
N ASP A 107 -6.11 -4.22 -13.77
CA ASP A 107 -5.48 -2.93 -14.06
C ASP A 107 -4.60 -2.44 -12.90
N HIS A 108 -4.79 -3.00 -11.70
CA HIS A 108 -3.90 -2.85 -10.55
C HIS A 108 -2.93 -4.02 -10.41
N ARG A 109 -1.83 -3.78 -9.73
CA ARG A 109 -0.85 -4.76 -9.25
C ARG A 109 -1.14 -5.04 -7.78
N ALA A 110 -1.10 -6.31 -7.40
CA ALA A 110 -1.31 -6.69 -6.01
C ALA A 110 -0.13 -6.20 -5.14
N VAL A 111 -0.44 -5.46 -4.09
CA VAL A 111 0.50 -5.14 -3.01
C VAL A 111 0.45 -6.25 -1.96
N VAL A 112 1.62 -6.78 -1.60
CA VAL A 112 1.81 -7.86 -0.62
C VAL A 112 2.71 -7.35 0.48
N ALA A 113 2.30 -7.51 1.74
CA ALA A 113 3.10 -7.19 2.90
C ALA A 113 3.14 -8.39 3.85
N ASP A 114 4.35 -8.73 4.31
CA ASP A 114 4.56 -9.80 5.29
C ASP A 114 4.54 -9.19 6.70
N LEU A 115 3.49 -9.50 7.46
CA LEU A 115 3.21 -8.93 8.77
C LEU A 115 3.28 -9.99 9.87
N GLU A 116 4.01 -9.69 10.94
CA GLU A 116 4.08 -10.50 12.15
C GLU A 116 3.41 -9.73 13.30
N LEU A 117 2.33 -10.28 13.86
CA LEU A 117 1.64 -9.72 15.03
C LEU A 117 2.52 -9.93 16.28
N GLN A 118 2.82 -8.86 17.01
CA GLN A 118 3.67 -8.87 18.20
C GLN A 118 2.86 -8.93 19.50
#